data_AF-A0A2S1P7X9-F1
#
_entry.id   AF-A0A2S1P7X9-F1
#
_cell.length_a   1.000
_cell.length_b   1.000
_cell.length_c   1.000
_cell.angle_alpha   90.00
_cell.angle_beta   90.00
_cell.angle_gamma   90.00
#
_symmetry.space_group_name_H-M   'P 1'
#
loop_
_entity.id
_entity.type
_entity.pdbx_description
1 polymer ?
#
loop_
_entity_poly.entity_id
_entity_poly.type
_entity_poly.pdbx_seq_one_letter_code
_entity_poly.pdbx_strand_id
1 'polypeptide(L)'
;MMSISGTTRLYVVLGDPVTQVQSPGLLNPLFAKLDVDAVLVPVHAPAPDLERIVAGLQAIANLDGIFVTVPHKVAAAGLADRRSPMVEITGSANALRREPDGRWYAENFDGTGFVAGLVEAGHDPQARTVFLAGAGGAGSAIAAALLAAGAERLAVCDPDSAKLAALRARLDAHWPGRTSVSAEPDTAGAGIVVNATPLGLRPDDPLPFRPDELAPRSVVADIVMKPRETRLLREAAALGHRVHYGIHMLEGQLNAYRAFFGLG
;
A
#
# COMPACT_ATOMS: atom_id res chain seq x y z
N MET A 1 -4.08 -27.62 9.50
CA MET A 1 -4.03 -27.23 8.08
C MET A 1 -5.46 -27.16 7.60
N MET A 2 -5.84 -26.10 6.88
CA MET A 2 -7.12 -26.10 6.16
C MET A 2 -7.13 -27.21 5.12
N SER A 3 -8.23 -27.95 5.06
CA SER A 3 -8.48 -28.94 4.01
C SER A 3 -9.13 -28.21 2.83
N ILE A 4 -8.45 -28.16 1.68
CA ILE A 4 -9.03 -27.61 0.45
C ILE A 4 -9.98 -28.66 -0.15
N SER A 5 -11.21 -28.26 -0.45
CA SER A 5 -12.25 -29.13 -1.00
C SER A 5 -12.96 -28.49 -2.21
N GLY A 6 -13.96 -29.16 -2.77
CA GLY A 6 -14.76 -28.62 -3.88
C GLY A 6 -15.63 -27.41 -3.52
N THR A 7 -15.80 -27.09 -2.22
CA THR A 7 -16.54 -25.91 -1.76
C THR A 7 -15.66 -24.69 -1.49
N THR A 8 -14.33 -24.87 -1.50
CA THR A 8 -13.38 -23.81 -1.12
C THR A 8 -13.45 -22.63 -2.07
N ARG A 9 -13.53 -21.43 -1.48
CA ARG A 9 -13.58 -20.15 -2.21
C ARG A 9 -12.17 -19.60 -2.46
N LEU A 10 -11.99 -18.88 -3.55
CA LEU A 10 -10.68 -18.44 -4.02
C LEU A 10 -10.48 -16.94 -3.82
N TYR A 11 -9.30 -16.62 -3.34
CA TYR A 11 -8.72 -15.29 -3.39
C TYR A 11 -7.34 -15.39 -4.04
N VAL A 12 -6.94 -14.34 -4.74
CA VAL A 12 -5.61 -14.29 -5.37
C VAL A 12 -4.88 -13.00 -5.01
N VAL A 13 -3.54 -13.03 -4.98
CA VAL A 13 -2.72 -11.82 -4.95
C VAL A 13 -1.88 -11.72 -6.23
N LEU A 14 -2.13 -10.68 -7.02
CA LEU A 14 -1.46 -10.42 -8.29
C LEU A 14 -0.24 -9.51 -8.10
N GLY A 15 0.85 -9.84 -8.78
CA GLY A 15 2.07 -9.02 -8.81
C GLY A 15 3.07 -9.49 -9.85
N ASP A 16 4.14 -8.71 -10.01
CA ASP A 16 5.27 -9.04 -10.89
C ASP A 16 6.59 -8.46 -10.32
N PRO A 17 7.43 -9.28 -9.67
CA PRO A 17 7.20 -10.66 -9.26
C PRO A 17 6.25 -10.77 -8.06
N VAL A 18 5.85 -12.00 -7.69
CA VAL A 18 5.04 -12.28 -6.47
C VAL A 18 5.80 -12.93 -5.32
N THR A 19 7.06 -13.31 -5.51
CA THR A 19 7.85 -14.08 -4.52
C THR A 19 8.00 -13.41 -3.14
N GLN A 20 7.79 -12.10 -3.07
CA GLN A 20 7.93 -11.27 -1.89
C GLN A 20 6.60 -11.00 -1.18
N VAL A 21 5.45 -11.35 -1.77
CA VAL A 21 4.14 -11.03 -1.17
C VAL A 21 3.95 -11.76 0.16
N GLN A 22 3.48 -11.02 1.16
CA GLN A 22 3.28 -11.53 2.52
C GLN A 22 1.79 -11.81 2.82
N SER A 23 0.86 -11.32 1.98
CA SER A 23 -0.58 -11.46 2.23
C SER A 23 -1.05 -12.92 2.37
N PRO A 24 -0.57 -13.94 1.62
CA PRO A 24 -0.98 -15.32 1.85
C PRO A 24 -0.62 -15.81 3.26
N GLY A 25 0.51 -15.37 3.80
CA GLY A 25 0.96 -15.72 5.15
C GLY A 25 0.13 -15.08 6.26
N LEU A 26 -0.57 -13.97 5.97
CA LEU A 26 -1.44 -13.29 6.93
C LEU A 26 -2.92 -13.70 6.80
N LEU A 27 -3.43 -13.79 5.56
CA LEU A 27 -4.85 -14.00 5.30
C LEU A 27 -5.27 -15.46 5.43
N ASN A 28 -4.44 -16.43 5.01
CA ASN A 28 -4.81 -17.85 5.16
C ASN A 28 -4.95 -18.27 6.64
N PRO A 29 -4.06 -17.86 7.57
CA PRO A 29 -4.30 -18.09 8.99
C PRO A 29 -5.55 -17.36 9.52
N LEU A 30 -5.85 -16.17 9.00
CA LEU A 30 -7.06 -15.45 9.38
C LEU A 30 -8.32 -16.20 8.92
N PHE A 31 -8.38 -16.65 7.67
CA PHE A 31 -9.49 -17.47 7.19
C PHE A 31 -9.71 -18.69 8.11
N ALA A 32 -8.63 -19.31 8.57
CA ALA A 32 -8.71 -20.53 9.37
C ALA A 32 -9.22 -20.23 10.78
N LYS A 33 -8.79 -19.09 11.34
CA LYS A 33 -9.27 -18.59 12.62
C LYS A 33 -10.76 -18.20 12.58
N LEU A 34 -11.25 -17.73 11.44
CA LEU A 34 -12.63 -17.30 11.24
C LEU A 34 -13.55 -18.40 10.68
N ASP A 35 -13.06 -19.63 10.53
CA ASP A 35 -13.79 -20.75 9.91
C ASP A 35 -14.35 -20.43 8.51
N VAL A 36 -13.61 -19.63 7.73
CA VAL A 36 -13.94 -19.29 6.35
C VAL A 36 -13.29 -20.33 5.43
N ASP A 37 -14.09 -21.09 4.67
CA ASP A 37 -13.61 -22.06 3.66
C ASP A 37 -13.05 -21.34 2.42
N ALA A 38 -11.89 -20.72 2.56
CA ALA A 38 -11.22 -19.96 1.51
C ALA A 38 -9.70 -20.08 1.53
N VAL A 39 -9.07 -19.88 0.37
CA VAL A 39 -7.61 -19.80 0.23
C VAL A 39 -7.19 -18.56 -0.57
N LEU A 40 -6.12 -17.89 -0.13
CA LEU A 40 -5.41 -16.84 -0.85
C LEU A 40 -4.11 -17.40 -1.44
N VAL A 41 -3.99 -17.37 -2.77
CA VAL A 41 -2.80 -17.84 -3.50
C VAL A 41 -2.12 -16.73 -4.30
N PRO A 42 -0.78 -16.72 -4.40
CA PRO A 42 -0.07 -15.78 -5.27
C PRO A 42 -0.23 -16.16 -6.74
N VAL A 43 -0.46 -15.16 -7.59
CA VAL A 43 -0.53 -15.31 -9.05
C VAL A 43 0.46 -14.33 -9.67
N HIS A 44 1.52 -14.87 -10.28
CA HIS A 44 2.47 -14.06 -11.05
C HIS A 44 1.80 -13.62 -12.34
N ALA A 45 1.58 -12.31 -12.48
CA ALA A 45 0.94 -11.73 -13.65
C ALA A 45 1.92 -10.77 -14.34
N PRO A 46 2.58 -11.13 -15.45
CA PRO A 46 3.39 -10.20 -16.22
C PRO A 46 2.57 -8.99 -16.66
N ALA A 47 3.14 -7.78 -16.61
CA ALA A 47 2.42 -6.55 -16.97
C ALA A 47 1.71 -6.59 -18.36
N PRO A 48 2.31 -7.14 -19.43
CA PRO A 48 1.64 -7.26 -20.74
C PRO A 48 0.40 -8.15 -20.73
N ASP A 49 0.29 -9.07 -19.77
CA ASP A 49 -0.77 -10.06 -19.68
C ASP A 49 -1.82 -9.72 -18.61
N LEU A 50 -1.64 -8.63 -17.87
CA LEU A 50 -2.45 -8.28 -16.70
C LEU A 50 -3.94 -8.27 -17.02
N GLU A 51 -4.35 -7.57 -18.09
CA GLU A 51 -5.77 -7.44 -18.45
C GLU A 51 -6.40 -8.80 -18.75
N ARG A 52 -5.69 -9.64 -19.53
CA ARG A 52 -6.13 -10.99 -19.87
C ARG A 52 -6.25 -11.88 -18.64
N ILE A 53 -5.27 -11.80 -17.73
CA ILE A 53 -5.27 -12.58 -16.49
C ILE A 53 -6.41 -12.14 -15.59
N VAL A 54 -6.60 -10.83 -15.38
CA VAL A 54 -7.69 -10.30 -14.54
C VAL A 54 -9.04 -10.67 -15.12
N ALA A 55 -9.25 -10.53 -16.43
CA ALA A 55 -10.50 -10.95 -17.08
C ALA A 55 -10.79 -12.45 -16.86
N GLY A 56 -9.78 -13.32 -16.95
CA GLY A 56 -9.90 -14.74 -16.65
C GLY A 56 -10.28 -15.00 -15.19
N LEU A 57 -9.64 -14.32 -14.25
CA LEU A 57 -9.93 -14.44 -12.82
C LEU A 57 -11.36 -13.97 -12.49
N GLN A 58 -11.80 -12.87 -13.08
CA GLN A 58 -13.14 -12.32 -12.89
C GLN A 58 -14.25 -13.24 -13.42
N ALA A 59 -13.92 -14.12 -14.38
CA ALA A 59 -14.82 -15.14 -14.91
C ALA A 59 -14.92 -16.41 -14.04
N ILE A 60 -14.02 -16.61 -13.06
CA ILE A 60 -14.05 -17.78 -12.17
C ILE A 60 -15.18 -17.61 -11.14
N ALA A 61 -16.15 -18.53 -11.16
CA ALA A 61 -17.39 -18.40 -10.38
C ALA A 61 -17.19 -18.50 -8.85
N ASN A 62 -16.16 -19.20 -8.38
CA ASN A 62 -15.83 -19.35 -6.96
C ASN A 62 -14.66 -18.46 -6.50
N LEU A 63 -14.31 -17.41 -7.24
CA LEU A 63 -13.30 -16.43 -6.85
C LEU A 63 -13.99 -15.14 -6.37
N ASP A 64 -13.73 -14.75 -5.12
CA ASP A 64 -14.43 -13.62 -4.49
C ASP A 64 -13.58 -12.36 -4.35
N GLY A 65 -12.24 -12.50 -4.39
CA GLY A 65 -11.35 -11.36 -4.19
C GLY A 65 -10.02 -11.46 -4.92
N ILE A 66 -9.57 -10.31 -5.41
CA ILE A 66 -8.28 -10.11 -6.08
C ILE A 66 -7.53 -9.03 -5.30
N PHE A 67 -6.48 -9.43 -4.58
CA PHE A 67 -5.50 -8.51 -4.04
C PHE A 67 -4.50 -8.15 -5.14
N VAL A 68 -4.00 -6.91 -5.11
CA VAL A 68 -3.09 -6.41 -6.14
C VAL A 68 -1.88 -5.75 -5.48
N THR A 69 -0.68 -6.14 -5.92
CA THR A 69 0.56 -5.52 -5.50
C THR A 69 1.31 -4.92 -6.69
N VAL A 70 2.51 -4.38 -6.43
CA VAL A 70 3.38 -3.81 -7.45
C VAL A 70 3.63 -4.82 -8.60
N PRO A 71 3.69 -4.36 -9.86
CA PRO A 71 3.52 -2.97 -10.32
C PRO A 71 2.06 -2.62 -10.71
N HIS A 72 1.09 -3.48 -10.41
CA HIS A 72 -0.23 -3.48 -11.07
C HIS A 72 -1.28 -2.56 -10.47
N LYS A 73 -1.02 -1.95 -9.30
CA LYS A 73 -2.06 -1.23 -8.53
C LYS A 73 -2.76 -0.12 -9.32
N VAL A 74 -2.02 0.61 -10.17
CA VAL A 74 -2.59 1.69 -11.01
C VAL A 74 -3.49 1.10 -12.09
N ALA A 75 -2.99 0.11 -12.84
CA ALA A 75 -3.76 -0.55 -13.89
C ALA A 75 -5.01 -1.24 -13.34
N ALA A 76 -4.91 -1.88 -12.17
CA ALA A 76 -6.01 -2.60 -11.54
C ALA A 76 -7.21 -1.72 -11.19
N ALA A 77 -7.02 -0.43 -10.91
CA ALA A 77 -8.14 0.50 -10.73
C ALA A 77 -9.02 0.57 -12.00
N GLY A 78 -8.41 0.44 -13.17
CA GLY A 78 -9.08 0.41 -14.48
C GLY A 78 -9.83 -0.88 -14.79
N LEU A 79 -9.56 -1.96 -14.05
CA LEU A 79 -10.08 -3.31 -14.35
C LEU A 79 -11.30 -3.70 -13.52
N ALA A 80 -11.84 -2.78 -12.72
CA ALA A 80 -13.06 -2.97 -11.94
C ALA A 80 -14.23 -2.19 -12.55
N ASP A 81 -15.45 -2.72 -12.38
CA ASP A 81 -16.69 -2.07 -12.82
C ASP A 81 -17.03 -0.82 -12.01
N ARG A 82 -16.64 -0.81 -10.73
CA ARG A 82 -16.89 0.28 -9.79
C ARG A 82 -15.65 0.53 -8.94
N ARG A 83 -15.45 1.78 -8.53
CA ARG A 83 -14.32 2.23 -7.73
C ARG A 83 -14.80 2.94 -6.48
N SER A 84 -14.08 2.80 -5.39
CA SER A 84 -14.30 3.60 -4.19
C SER A 84 -13.89 5.06 -4.40
N PRO A 85 -14.39 6.00 -3.58
CA PRO A 85 -13.88 7.37 -3.56
C PRO A 85 -12.36 7.43 -3.37
N MET A 86 -11.79 6.51 -2.58
CA MET A 86 -10.35 6.46 -2.35
C MET A 86 -9.57 5.96 -3.57
N VAL A 87 -10.11 5.01 -4.33
CA VAL A 87 -9.52 4.61 -5.62
C VAL A 87 -9.55 5.76 -6.62
N GLU A 88 -10.59 6.59 -6.64
CA GLU A 88 -10.62 7.78 -7.50
C GLU A 88 -9.56 8.82 -7.09
N ILE A 89 -9.45 9.10 -5.78
CA ILE A 89 -8.45 10.04 -5.24
C ILE A 89 -7.03 9.55 -5.51
N THR A 90 -6.76 8.28 -5.28
CA THR A 90 -5.39 7.71 -5.32
C THR A 90 -5.02 7.19 -6.69
N GLY A 91 -5.99 6.83 -7.54
CA GLY A 91 -5.80 6.34 -8.91
C GLY A 91 -5.20 4.94 -8.94
N SER A 92 -5.36 4.20 -7.85
CA SER A 92 -4.84 2.84 -7.73
C SER A 92 -5.70 2.02 -6.79
N ALA A 93 -5.73 0.71 -7.02
CA ALA A 93 -6.45 -0.25 -6.19
C ALA A 93 -5.49 -1.35 -5.72
N ASN A 94 -5.65 -1.79 -4.48
CA ASN A 94 -4.93 -2.94 -3.93
C ASN A 94 -5.86 -4.13 -3.60
N ALA A 95 -7.18 -3.95 -3.76
CA ALA A 95 -8.17 -4.99 -3.62
C ALA A 95 -9.35 -4.79 -4.57
N LEU A 96 -9.80 -5.89 -5.16
CA LEU A 96 -11.05 -5.97 -5.91
C LEU A 96 -11.90 -7.07 -5.27
N ARG A 97 -13.20 -6.82 -5.11
CA ARG A 97 -14.19 -7.76 -4.57
C ARG A 97 -15.29 -8.01 -5.59
N ARG A 98 -15.73 -9.26 -5.68
CA ARG A 98 -16.93 -9.63 -6.44
C ARG A 98 -18.18 -9.27 -5.65
N GLU A 99 -19.04 -8.46 -6.25
CA GLU A 99 -20.35 -8.10 -5.70
C GLU A 99 -21.39 -9.21 -5.96
N PRO A 100 -22.52 -9.22 -5.22
CA PRO A 100 -23.60 -10.20 -5.44
C PRO A 100 -24.17 -10.21 -6.86
N ASP A 101 -24.13 -9.08 -7.57
CA ASP A 101 -24.56 -8.95 -8.97
C ASP A 101 -23.49 -9.40 -9.99
N GLY A 102 -22.33 -9.86 -9.50
CA GLY A 102 -21.19 -10.30 -10.31
C GLY A 102 -20.24 -9.20 -10.76
N ARG A 103 -20.53 -7.92 -10.48
CA ARG A 103 -19.63 -6.81 -10.77
C ARG A 103 -18.43 -6.80 -9.83
N TRP A 104 -17.35 -6.15 -10.24
CA TRP A 104 -16.14 -5.98 -9.45
C TRP A 104 -16.02 -4.58 -8.89
N TYR A 105 -15.85 -4.50 -7.58
CA TYR A 105 -15.64 -3.25 -6.85
C TYR A 105 -14.18 -3.13 -6.40
N ALA A 106 -13.52 -2.03 -6.77
CA ALA A 106 -12.14 -1.73 -6.40
C ALA A 106 -12.05 -0.82 -5.18
N GLU A 107 -11.10 -1.14 -4.30
CA GLU A 107 -10.73 -0.36 -3.12
C GLU A 107 -9.21 -0.32 -2.93
N ASN A 108 -8.74 0.63 -2.12
CA ASN A 108 -7.34 0.76 -1.75
C ASN A 108 -7.17 0.95 -0.24
N PHE A 109 -6.55 -0.05 0.39
CA PHE A 109 -6.28 -0.06 1.83
C PHE A 109 -4.85 0.27 2.21
N ASP A 110 -3.97 0.50 1.24
CA ASP A 110 -2.55 0.77 1.51
C ASP A 110 -2.40 1.96 2.48
N GLY A 111 -3.05 3.08 2.18
CA GLY A 111 -2.94 4.29 2.98
C GLY A 111 -3.56 4.16 4.36
N THR A 112 -4.78 3.62 4.45
CA THR A 112 -5.48 3.46 5.75
C THR A 112 -4.75 2.49 6.65
N GLY A 113 -4.21 1.40 6.10
CA GLY A 113 -3.40 0.46 6.86
C GLY A 113 -2.06 1.02 7.32
N PHE A 114 -1.40 1.82 6.48
CA PHE A 114 -0.17 2.51 6.86
C PHE A 114 -0.41 3.47 8.04
N VAL A 115 -1.45 4.30 7.97
CA VAL A 115 -1.81 5.22 9.06
C VAL A 115 -2.21 4.46 10.32
N ALA A 116 -3.00 3.39 10.20
CA ALA A 116 -3.39 2.55 11.34
C ALA A 116 -2.14 1.98 12.05
N GLY A 117 -1.21 1.41 11.28
CA GLY A 117 0.06 0.91 11.82
C GLY A 117 0.91 2.00 12.47
N LEU A 118 0.97 3.20 11.88
CA LEU A 118 1.67 4.35 12.48
C LEU A 118 1.08 4.72 13.84
N VAL A 119 -0.24 4.85 13.92
CA VAL A 119 -0.94 5.24 15.15
C VAL A 119 -0.75 4.18 16.23
N GLU A 120 -0.89 2.88 15.89
CA GLU A 120 -0.66 1.77 16.81
C GLU A 120 0.77 1.74 17.36
N ALA A 121 1.76 2.12 16.53
CA ALA A 121 3.16 2.27 16.94
C ALA A 121 3.45 3.59 17.71
N GLY A 122 2.45 4.42 18.00
CA GLY A 122 2.61 5.70 18.70
C GLY A 122 3.23 6.79 17.83
N HIS A 123 3.01 6.75 16.51
CA HIS A 123 3.54 7.69 15.53
C HIS A 123 2.43 8.46 14.81
N ASP A 124 1.48 8.99 15.57
CA ASP A 124 0.33 9.74 15.05
C ASP A 124 0.78 10.89 14.10
N PRO A 125 0.31 10.91 12.84
CA PRO A 125 0.64 11.95 11.87
C PRO A 125 -0.15 13.26 12.08
N GLN A 126 -1.14 13.30 12.97
CA GLN A 126 -1.98 14.48 13.18
C GLN A 126 -1.14 15.70 13.55
N ALA A 127 -1.40 16.82 12.85
CA ALA A 127 -0.70 18.10 13.01
C ALA A 127 0.83 18.02 12.81
N ARG A 128 1.33 17.03 12.04
CA ARG A 128 2.76 16.91 11.71
C ARG A 128 3.05 17.25 10.25
N THR A 129 4.29 17.65 10.01
CA THR A 129 4.90 17.68 8.68
C THR A 129 5.45 16.30 8.35
N VAL A 130 5.03 15.76 7.20
CA VAL A 130 5.43 14.44 6.71
C VAL A 130 6.13 14.58 5.37
N PHE A 131 7.22 13.85 5.19
CA PHE A 131 7.85 13.64 3.89
C PHE A 131 7.54 12.23 3.38
N LEU A 132 7.27 12.11 2.09
CA LEU A 132 6.97 10.86 1.40
C LEU A 132 7.79 10.76 0.11
N ALA A 133 8.69 9.79 0.03
CA ALA A 133 9.32 9.39 -1.22
C ALA A 133 8.46 8.36 -1.95
N GLY A 134 8.08 8.66 -3.19
CA GLY A 134 7.29 7.82 -4.09
C GLY A 134 5.86 8.31 -4.28
N ALA A 135 5.48 8.54 -5.53
CA ALA A 135 4.14 8.90 -5.97
C ALA A 135 3.45 7.77 -6.76
N GLY A 136 3.94 6.52 -6.63
CA GLY A 136 3.30 5.32 -7.19
C GLY A 136 1.96 4.97 -6.52
N GLY A 137 1.42 3.77 -6.78
CA GLY A 137 0.11 3.37 -6.24
C GLY A 137 0.04 3.38 -4.70
N ALA A 138 1.02 2.78 -4.02
CA ALA A 138 1.08 2.80 -2.56
C ALA A 138 1.37 4.21 -2.01
N GLY A 139 2.32 4.93 -2.62
CA GLY A 139 2.63 6.31 -2.23
C GLY A 139 1.44 7.25 -2.36
N SER A 140 0.70 7.18 -3.45
CA SER A 140 -0.53 7.97 -3.66
C SER A 140 -1.58 7.66 -2.59
N ALA A 141 -1.75 6.39 -2.21
CA ALA A 141 -2.67 5.99 -1.15
C ALA A 141 -2.23 6.50 0.23
N ILE A 142 -0.94 6.36 0.54
CA ILE A 142 -0.36 6.85 1.80
C ILE A 142 -0.47 8.37 1.90
N ALA A 143 -0.19 9.10 0.82
CA ALA A 143 -0.33 10.56 0.75
C ALA A 143 -1.75 11.02 1.11
N ALA A 144 -2.76 10.44 0.45
CA ALA A 144 -4.16 10.76 0.71
C ALA A 144 -4.57 10.41 2.15
N ALA A 145 -4.14 9.24 2.65
CA ALA A 145 -4.47 8.80 4.01
C ALA A 145 -3.80 9.65 5.10
N LEU A 146 -2.55 10.08 4.91
CA LEU A 146 -1.87 10.98 5.86
C LEU A 146 -2.57 12.32 5.98
N LEU A 147 -3.00 12.90 4.84
CA LEU A 147 -3.78 14.15 4.83
C LEU A 147 -5.16 13.96 5.47
N ALA A 148 -5.84 12.85 5.17
CA ALA A 148 -7.11 12.49 5.80
C ALA A 148 -6.99 12.31 7.33
N ALA A 149 -5.85 11.77 7.79
CA ALA A 149 -5.51 11.61 9.20
C ALA A 149 -5.06 12.92 9.89
N GLY A 150 -5.05 14.04 9.17
CA GLY A 150 -4.79 15.35 9.74
C GLY A 150 -3.33 15.77 9.74
N ALA A 151 -2.46 15.17 8.91
CA ALA A 151 -1.14 15.75 8.64
C ALA A 151 -1.29 17.23 8.23
N GLU A 152 -0.45 18.09 8.81
CA GLU A 152 -0.49 19.53 8.55
C GLU A 152 0.05 19.84 7.16
N ARG A 153 1.20 19.23 6.85
CA ARG A 153 1.92 19.39 5.58
C ARG A 153 2.43 18.05 5.09
N LEU A 154 2.35 17.84 3.78
CA LEU A 154 2.89 16.68 3.10
C LEU A 154 3.82 17.12 1.98
N ALA A 155 5.09 16.74 2.05
CA ALA A 155 6.04 16.87 0.95
C ALA A 155 6.17 15.52 0.24
N VAL A 156 5.88 15.48 -1.07
CA VAL A 156 5.98 14.25 -1.88
C VAL A 156 7.12 14.38 -2.89
N CYS A 157 7.96 13.37 -2.96
CA CYS A 157 9.09 13.30 -3.88
C CYS A 157 8.93 12.13 -4.86
N ASP A 158 9.10 12.37 -6.16
CA ASP A 158 9.19 11.32 -7.19
C ASP A 158 9.90 11.87 -8.43
N PRO A 159 10.82 11.13 -9.08
CA PRO A 159 11.48 11.61 -10.30
C PRO A 159 10.50 11.83 -11.47
N ASP A 160 9.32 11.20 -11.44
CA ASP A 160 8.29 11.37 -12.46
C ASP A 160 7.42 12.62 -12.16
N SER A 161 7.76 13.73 -12.79
CA SER A 161 7.07 15.01 -12.64
C SER A 161 5.60 14.97 -13.08
N ALA A 162 5.26 14.11 -14.06
CA ALA A 162 3.87 13.95 -14.50
C ALA A 162 3.04 13.23 -13.43
N LYS A 163 3.59 12.18 -12.80
CA LYS A 163 2.95 11.52 -11.65
C LYS A 163 2.75 12.48 -10.49
N LEU A 164 3.76 13.27 -10.15
CA LEU A 164 3.67 14.27 -9.08
C LEU A 164 2.58 15.30 -9.35
N ALA A 165 2.55 15.88 -10.56
CA ALA A 165 1.55 16.87 -10.92
C ALA A 165 0.12 16.30 -10.84
N ALA A 166 -0.08 15.08 -11.35
CA ALA A 166 -1.37 14.41 -11.31
C ALA A 166 -1.81 14.03 -9.89
N LEU A 167 -0.89 13.54 -9.05
CA LEU A 167 -1.17 13.27 -7.64
C LEU A 167 -1.50 14.56 -6.90
N ARG A 168 -0.68 15.60 -7.05
CA ARG A 168 -0.91 16.90 -6.40
C ARG A 168 -2.26 17.49 -6.76
N ALA A 169 -2.64 17.50 -8.04
CA ALA A 169 -3.92 18.05 -8.47
C ALA A 169 -5.11 17.36 -7.77
N ARG A 170 -5.04 16.03 -7.62
CA ARG A 170 -6.08 15.27 -6.90
C ARG A 170 -6.07 15.55 -5.40
N LEU A 171 -4.89 15.61 -4.77
CA LEU A 171 -4.78 15.92 -3.35
C LEU A 171 -5.25 17.35 -3.04
N ASP A 172 -4.86 18.35 -3.84
CA ASP A 172 -5.23 19.75 -3.66
C ASP A 172 -6.75 19.98 -3.83
N ALA A 173 -7.45 19.13 -4.59
CA ALA A 173 -8.91 19.18 -4.69
C ALA A 173 -9.63 18.82 -3.37
N HIS A 174 -8.97 18.06 -2.49
CA HIS A 174 -9.54 17.62 -1.20
C HIS A 174 -8.87 18.30 0.02
N TRP A 175 -7.59 18.64 -0.08
CA TRP A 175 -6.77 19.24 0.98
C TRP A 175 -5.94 20.41 0.44
N PRO A 176 -6.58 21.52 0.05
CA PRO A 176 -5.92 22.61 -0.66
C PRO A 176 -4.77 23.21 0.16
N GLY A 177 -3.61 23.34 -0.47
CA GLY A 177 -2.45 24.04 0.09
C GLY A 177 -1.68 23.24 1.16
N ARG A 178 -1.98 21.94 1.33
CA ARG A 178 -1.27 21.07 2.27
C ARG A 178 -0.16 20.25 1.63
N THR A 179 -0.12 20.17 0.30
CA THR A 179 0.83 19.32 -0.42
C THR A 179 1.87 20.15 -1.16
N SER A 180 3.15 19.82 -0.99
CA SER A 180 4.24 20.24 -1.87
C SER A 180 4.81 19.03 -2.62
N VAL A 181 5.32 19.27 -3.82
CA VAL A 181 5.92 18.21 -4.65
C VAL A 181 7.29 18.64 -5.16
N SER A 182 8.23 17.70 -5.25
CA SER A 182 9.59 17.91 -5.74
C SER A 182 10.10 16.67 -6.48
N ALA A 183 10.98 16.85 -7.48
CA ALA A 183 11.67 15.73 -8.11
C ALA A 183 12.78 15.15 -7.22
N GLU A 184 13.34 15.99 -6.34
CA GLU A 184 14.43 15.65 -5.44
C GLU A 184 13.95 15.61 -3.98
N PRO A 185 14.50 14.71 -3.14
CA PRO A 185 14.13 14.62 -1.74
C PRO A 185 14.44 15.91 -0.97
N ASP A 186 13.42 16.49 -0.33
CA ASP A 186 13.55 17.54 0.66
C ASP A 186 12.82 17.12 1.94
N THR A 187 13.59 16.70 2.94
CA THR A 187 13.07 16.19 4.21
C THR A 187 13.02 17.27 5.30
N ALA A 188 13.33 18.52 4.96
CA ALA A 188 13.48 19.59 5.94
C ALA A 188 12.20 19.79 6.78
N GLY A 189 12.36 19.74 8.11
CA GLY A 189 11.26 19.93 9.05
C GLY A 189 10.28 18.76 9.16
N ALA A 190 10.47 17.66 8.44
CA ALA A 190 9.60 16.49 8.52
C ALA A 190 9.89 15.67 9.80
N GLY A 191 8.85 15.47 10.63
CA GLY A 191 8.92 14.62 11.82
C GLY A 191 8.65 13.14 11.53
N ILE A 192 8.05 12.85 10.37
CA ILE A 192 7.82 11.51 9.83
C ILE A 192 8.31 11.52 8.38
N VAL A 193 9.13 10.54 8.02
CA VAL A 193 9.80 10.45 6.71
C VAL A 193 9.58 9.04 6.18
N VAL A 194 8.91 8.92 5.04
CA VAL A 194 8.35 7.64 4.56
C VAL A 194 8.97 7.28 3.21
N ASN A 195 9.51 6.07 3.10
CA ASN A 195 9.81 5.44 1.82
C ASN A 195 8.61 4.64 1.33
N ALA A 196 8.01 5.09 0.23
CA ALA A 196 6.99 4.37 -0.53
C ALA A 196 7.46 3.99 -1.94
N THR A 197 8.78 3.99 -2.17
CA THR A 197 9.41 3.56 -3.42
C THR A 197 9.80 2.08 -3.37
N PRO A 198 10.19 1.46 -4.51
CA PRO A 198 10.79 0.13 -4.52
C PRO A 198 12.22 0.08 -3.95
N LEU A 199 12.86 1.21 -3.65
CA LEU A 199 14.24 1.25 -3.14
C LEU A 199 14.33 0.56 -1.78
N GLY A 200 15.30 -0.34 -1.63
CA GLY A 200 15.48 -1.17 -0.45
C GLY A 200 15.04 -2.62 -0.65
N LEU A 201 14.42 -2.95 -1.79
CA LEU A 201 14.17 -4.34 -2.21
C LEU A 201 15.48 -5.07 -2.51
N ARG A 202 16.48 -4.37 -3.04
CA ARG A 202 17.82 -4.91 -3.31
C ARG A 202 18.84 -4.32 -2.33
N PRO A 203 19.85 -5.09 -1.90
CA PRO A 203 20.87 -4.60 -0.96
C PRO A 203 21.61 -3.34 -1.44
N ASP A 204 21.82 -3.22 -2.76
CA ASP A 204 22.60 -2.15 -3.38
C ASP A 204 21.74 -0.99 -3.90
N ASP A 205 20.42 -1.00 -3.64
CA ASP A 205 19.57 0.13 -4.01
C ASP A 205 20.07 1.42 -3.32
N PRO A 206 20.02 2.57 -4.01
CA PRO A 206 20.29 3.85 -3.37
C PRO A 206 19.27 4.14 -2.27
N LEU A 207 19.63 5.00 -1.32
CA LEU A 207 18.69 5.45 -0.31
C LEU A 207 17.68 6.43 -0.93
N PRO A 208 16.39 6.34 -0.58
CA PRO A 208 15.36 7.25 -1.08
C PRO A 208 15.49 8.68 -0.54
N PHE A 209 16.19 8.83 0.59
CA PHE A 209 16.55 10.08 1.25
C PHE A 209 17.65 9.80 2.26
N ARG A 210 18.28 10.85 2.79
CA ARG A 210 19.47 10.77 3.64
C ARG A 210 19.11 10.79 5.14
N PRO A 211 19.27 9.66 5.87
CA PRO A 211 18.93 9.61 7.30
C PRO A 211 19.78 10.54 8.16
N ASP A 212 21.02 10.82 7.75
CA ASP A 212 21.97 11.70 8.43
C ASP A 212 21.59 13.20 8.37
N GLU A 213 20.67 13.57 7.48
CA GLU A 213 20.17 14.94 7.31
C GLU A 213 18.83 15.18 8.03
N LEU A 214 18.26 14.14 8.65
CA LEU A 214 16.97 14.22 9.32
C LEU A 214 17.04 14.93 10.67
N ALA A 215 15.93 15.54 11.07
CA ALA A 215 15.79 16.06 12.42
C ALA A 215 15.98 14.95 13.48
N PRO A 216 16.63 15.23 14.61
CA PRO A 216 16.83 14.23 15.65
C PRO A 216 15.52 13.56 16.09
N ARG A 217 15.54 12.24 16.25
CA ARG A 217 14.39 11.42 16.70
C ARG A 217 13.15 11.46 15.77
N SER A 218 13.31 11.84 14.50
CA SER A 218 12.29 11.61 13.47
C SER A 218 11.87 10.13 13.40
N VAL A 219 10.65 9.90 12.92
CA VAL A 219 10.16 8.57 12.57
C VAL A 219 10.52 8.29 11.11
N VAL A 220 11.29 7.23 10.86
CA VAL A 220 11.62 6.76 9.51
C VAL A 220 10.81 5.50 9.23
N ALA A 221 9.95 5.58 8.23
CA ALA A 221 9.07 4.48 7.82
C ALA A 221 9.47 3.95 6.45
N ASP A 222 9.33 2.65 6.25
CA ASP A 222 9.57 1.99 4.96
C ASP A 222 8.46 0.98 4.68
N ILE A 223 7.84 1.04 3.51
CA ILE A 223 6.77 0.09 3.14
C ILE A 223 7.29 -1.21 2.53
N VAL A 224 8.60 -1.30 2.28
CA VAL A 224 9.23 -2.55 1.86
C VAL A 224 9.07 -3.58 2.98
N MET A 225 8.46 -4.72 2.64
CA MET A 225 8.19 -5.81 3.59
C MET A 225 9.31 -6.86 3.64
N LYS A 226 10.04 -7.01 2.53
CA LYS A 226 11.11 -8.01 2.39
C LYS A 226 12.28 -7.40 1.60
N PRO A 227 13.47 -7.25 2.21
CA PRO A 227 13.80 -7.60 3.60
C PRO A 227 13.01 -6.77 4.62
N ARG A 228 12.78 -7.32 5.82
CA ARG A 228 12.10 -6.59 6.92
C ARG A 228 12.90 -5.35 7.33
N GLU A 229 14.22 -5.50 7.40
CA GLU A 229 15.14 -4.43 7.78
C GLU A 229 15.88 -3.94 6.53
N THR A 230 15.34 -2.90 5.89
CA THR A 230 15.99 -2.29 4.73
C THR A 230 17.23 -1.52 5.14
N ARG A 231 18.10 -1.21 4.16
CA ARG A 231 19.27 -0.37 4.39
C ARG A 231 18.89 0.97 5.04
N LEU A 232 17.81 1.59 4.57
CA LEU A 232 17.25 2.82 5.13
C LEU A 232 16.95 2.68 6.63
N LEU A 233 16.20 1.65 7.01
CA LEU A 233 15.80 1.45 8.41
C LEU A 233 17.01 1.16 9.31
N ARG A 234 17.99 0.38 8.83
CA ARG A 234 19.23 0.11 9.58
C ARG A 234 20.02 1.39 9.84
N GLU A 235 20.23 2.20 8.82
CA GLU A 235 21.00 3.45 8.94
C GLU A 235 20.25 4.45 9.85
N ALA A 236 18.93 4.57 9.69
CA ALA A 236 18.11 5.40 10.56
C ALA A 236 18.18 4.96 12.04
N ALA A 237 18.08 3.66 12.31
CA ALA A 237 18.20 3.13 13.67
C ALA A 237 19.59 3.38 14.28
N ALA A 238 20.67 3.22 13.50
CA ALA A 238 22.04 3.49 13.94
C ALA A 238 22.27 4.95 14.33
N LEU A 239 21.51 5.88 13.72
CA LEU A 239 21.52 7.31 14.04
C LEU A 239 20.55 7.70 15.18
N GLY A 240 19.82 6.73 15.75
CA GLY A 240 18.90 6.95 16.87
C GLY A 240 17.51 7.45 16.48
N HIS A 241 17.12 7.31 15.20
CA HIS A 241 15.74 7.54 14.77
C HIS A 241 14.83 6.39 15.19
N ARG A 242 13.53 6.68 15.27
CA ARG A 242 12.50 5.64 15.44
C ARG A 242 12.22 5.03 14.08
N VAL A 243 12.13 3.71 14.01
CA VAL A 243 11.86 2.99 12.75
C VAL A 243 10.46 2.40 12.72
N HIS A 244 9.80 2.50 11.58
CA HIS A 244 8.49 1.92 11.33
C HIS A 244 8.56 0.95 10.14
N TYR A 245 8.37 -0.34 10.43
CA TYR A 245 8.53 -1.43 9.46
C TYR A 245 7.31 -1.59 8.56
N GLY A 246 7.53 -2.01 7.31
CA GLY A 246 6.47 -2.19 6.32
C GLY A 246 5.41 -3.23 6.68
N ILE A 247 5.73 -4.18 7.58
CA ILE A 247 4.73 -5.16 8.04
C ILE A 247 3.56 -4.51 8.77
N HIS A 248 3.77 -3.39 9.48
CA HIS A 248 2.72 -2.71 10.23
C HIS A 248 1.64 -2.15 9.29
N MET A 249 2.02 -1.76 8.07
CA MET A 249 1.07 -1.38 7.03
C MET A 249 0.18 -2.57 6.64
N LEU A 250 0.73 -3.78 6.50
CA LEU A 250 -0.07 -4.97 6.16
C LEU A 250 -0.98 -5.39 7.32
N GLU A 251 -0.46 -5.35 8.54
CA GLU A 251 -1.23 -5.64 9.76
C GLU A 251 -2.38 -4.64 9.95
N GLY A 252 -2.11 -3.34 9.74
CA GLY A 252 -3.12 -2.28 9.80
C GLY A 252 -4.22 -2.41 8.74
N GLN A 253 -3.99 -3.14 7.64
CA GLN A 253 -5.01 -3.42 6.62
C GLN A 253 -5.98 -4.53 7.04
N LEU A 254 -5.64 -5.36 8.03
CA LEU A 254 -6.36 -6.61 8.28
C LEU A 254 -7.83 -6.38 8.61
N ASN A 255 -8.13 -5.42 9.48
CA ASN A 255 -9.52 -5.08 9.83
C ASN A 255 -10.29 -4.52 8.64
N ALA A 256 -9.63 -3.72 7.80
CA ALA A 256 -10.24 -3.15 6.60
C ALA A 256 -10.55 -4.25 5.56
N TYR A 257 -9.62 -5.19 5.34
CA TYR A 257 -9.86 -6.36 4.50
C TYR A 257 -10.98 -7.25 5.04
N ARG A 258 -11.07 -7.46 6.35
CA ARG A 258 -12.16 -8.22 6.95
C ARG A 258 -13.52 -7.58 6.68
N ALA A 259 -13.64 -6.28 6.95
CA ALA A 259 -14.87 -5.54 6.66
C ALA A 259 -15.21 -5.55 5.16
N PHE A 260 -14.19 -5.35 4.31
CA PHE A 260 -14.37 -5.31 2.87
C PHE A 260 -14.81 -6.65 2.29
N PHE A 261 -14.17 -7.76 2.65
CA PHE A 261 -14.52 -9.06 2.11
C PHE A 261 -15.64 -9.77 2.88
N GLY A 262 -16.22 -9.13 3.90
CA GLY A 262 -17.27 -9.74 4.72
C GLY A 262 -16.78 -10.94 5.53
N LEU A 263 -15.54 -10.88 6.02
CA LEU A 263 -14.89 -11.98 6.75
C LEU A 263 -15.17 -11.84 8.26
N GLY A 264 -16.23 -12.51 8.72
CA GLY A 264 -16.67 -12.56 10.11
C GLY A 264 -17.83 -11.61 10.37
#